data_AF-A0AAU8UDG6-F1
#
_entry.id   AF-A0AAU8UDG6-F1
#
_cell.length_a   1.000
_cell.length_b   1.000
_cell.length_c   1.000
_cell.angle_alpha   90.00
_cell.angle_beta   90.00
_cell.angle_gamma   90.00
#
_symmetry.space_group_name_H-M   'P 1'
#
loop_
_entity.id
_entity.type
_entity.pdbx_description
1 polymer ?
#
loop_
_entity_poly.entity_id
_entity_poly.type
_entity_poly.pdbx_seq_one_letter_code
_entity_poly.pdbx_strand_id
1 'polypeptide(L)'
;MMQNKAEKDVRAIERHQVLRFYVWSLRQDQAYRTMGVAAMFCYLTGFRAAEVRPYHMGGLTDEGVKVIVAKRKKGEAQTVKLRHWSPRLRAVVERAKRDRQTNSLFLFPNRKGQMYSKSG
;
A
#
# COMPACT_ATOMS: atom_id res chain seq x y z
N MET A 1 19.15 19.06 25.77
CA MET A 1 19.53 18.81 24.36
C MET A 1 18.47 19.40 23.45
N MET A 2 18.78 20.50 22.77
CA MET A 2 17.88 21.15 21.82
C MET A 2 17.98 20.39 20.49
N GLN A 3 16.87 19.78 20.03
CA GLN A 3 16.86 19.15 18.71
C GLN A 3 16.99 20.24 17.64
N ASN A 4 18.01 20.14 16.79
CA ASN A 4 18.11 20.96 15.58
C ASN A 4 16.84 20.74 14.74
N LYS A 5 15.92 21.71 14.75
CA LYS A 5 14.75 21.74 13.87
C LYS A 5 15.24 22.12 12.48
N ALA A 6 15.67 21.13 11.71
CA ALA A 6 15.82 21.31 10.27
C ALA A 6 14.42 21.50 9.65
N GLU A 7 14.22 22.59 8.90
CA GLU A 7 13.08 22.69 8.00
C GLU A 7 13.13 21.53 7.02
N LYS A 8 12.11 20.67 7.10
CA LYS A 8 11.96 19.57 6.15
C LYS A 8 11.21 20.10 4.95
N ASP A 9 11.92 20.40 3.88
CA ASP A 9 11.31 20.51 2.56
C ASP A 9 10.85 19.11 2.12
N VAL A 10 9.58 18.81 2.36
CA VAL A 10 8.95 17.56 1.93
C VAL A 10 7.98 17.89 0.82
N ARG A 11 8.29 17.42 -0.39
CA ARG A 11 7.35 17.49 -1.51
C ARG A 11 6.04 16.79 -1.15
N ALA A 12 4.95 17.54 -1.15
CA ALA A 12 3.61 16.98 -1.07
C ALA A 12 3.26 16.28 -2.40
N ILE A 13 2.66 15.09 -2.31
CA ILE A 13 2.14 14.37 -3.48
C ILE A 13 0.66 14.68 -3.62
N GLU A 14 0.29 15.26 -4.76
CA GLU A 14 -1.10 15.62 -5.03
C GLU A 14 -1.90 14.44 -5.61
N ARG A 15 -3.23 14.49 -5.42
CA ARG A 15 -4.17 13.50 -5.93
C ARG A 15 -3.99 13.24 -7.43
N HIS A 16 -3.79 14.29 -8.23
CA HIS A 16 -3.66 14.16 -9.67
C HIS A 16 -2.41 13.37 -10.07
N GLN A 17 -1.33 13.46 -9.29
CA GLN A 17 -0.08 12.72 -9.53
C GLN A 17 -0.28 11.22 -9.28
N VAL A 18 -0.97 10.86 -8.19
CA VAL A 18 -1.32 9.46 -7.89
C VAL A 18 -2.23 8.89 -8.96
N LEU A 19 -3.25 9.63 -9.38
CA LEU A 19 -4.18 9.18 -10.42
C LEU A 19 -3.49 8.97 -11.77
N ARG A 20 -2.63 9.91 -12.19
CA ARG A 20 -1.85 9.78 -13.43
C ARG A 20 -0.95 8.54 -13.38
N PHE A 21 -0.24 8.33 -12.27
CA PHE A 21 0.60 7.16 -12.10
C PHE A 21 -0.19 5.85 -12.14
N TYR A 22 -1.32 5.81 -11.42
CA TYR A 22 -2.21 4.65 -11.41
C TYR A 22 -2.71 4.32 -12.83
N VAL A 23 -3.27 5.29 -13.56
CA VAL A 23 -3.81 5.07 -14.91
C VAL A 23 -2.72 4.64 -15.88
N TRP A 24 -1.54 5.29 -15.83
CA TRP A 24 -0.39 4.91 -16.64
C TRP A 24 0.06 3.47 -16.36
N SER A 25 0.16 3.09 -15.08
CA SER A 25 0.67 1.78 -14.64
C SER A 25 -0.17 0.59 -15.12
N LEU A 26 -1.47 0.81 -15.32
CA LEU A 26 -2.40 -0.26 -15.71
C LEU A 26 -2.13 -0.79 -17.13
N ARG A 27 -1.42 0.00 -17.94
CA ARG A 27 -1.03 -0.33 -19.31
C ARG A 27 0.39 -0.90 -19.41
N GLN A 28 1.05 -1.11 -18.27
CA GLN A 28 2.44 -1.57 -18.19
C GLN A 28 2.52 -3.04 -17.75
N ASP A 29 3.72 -3.59 -17.81
CA ASP A 29 4.03 -4.91 -17.26
C ASP A 29 3.65 -5.03 -15.78
N GLN A 30 3.46 -6.28 -15.33
CA GLN A 30 2.92 -6.58 -14.00
C GLN A 30 3.66 -5.88 -12.86
N ALA A 31 4.98 -5.73 -12.93
CA ALA A 31 5.74 -5.05 -11.87
C ALA A 31 5.29 -3.59 -11.67
N TYR A 32 5.22 -2.82 -12.76
CA TYR A 32 4.78 -1.42 -12.71
C TYR A 32 3.29 -1.32 -12.39
N ARG A 33 2.47 -2.20 -12.96
CA ARG A 33 1.05 -2.31 -12.65
C ARG A 33 0.82 -2.54 -11.15
N THR A 34 1.53 -3.49 -10.54
CA THR A 34 1.46 -3.75 -9.09
C THR A 34 1.83 -2.50 -8.29
N MET A 35 2.89 -1.77 -8.68
CA MET A 35 3.31 -0.55 -7.99
C MET A 35 2.26 0.56 -8.07
N GLY A 36 1.65 0.81 -9.24
CA GLY A 36 0.63 1.84 -9.36
C GLY A 36 -0.67 1.50 -8.64
N VAL A 37 -1.07 0.23 -8.63
CA VAL A 37 -2.20 -0.24 -7.81
C VAL A 37 -1.90 -0.10 -6.32
N ALA A 38 -0.69 -0.45 -5.87
CA ALA A 38 -0.25 -0.26 -4.49
C ALA A 38 -0.22 1.22 -4.06
N ALA A 39 0.20 2.13 -4.97
CA ALA A 39 0.19 3.57 -4.72
C ALA A 39 -1.24 4.11 -4.57
N MET A 40 -2.17 3.69 -5.44
CA MET A 40 -3.57 4.09 -5.31
C MET A 40 -4.22 3.52 -4.04
N PHE A 41 -3.89 2.27 -3.67
CA PHE A 41 -4.32 1.66 -2.42
C PHE A 41 -3.80 2.46 -1.20
N CYS A 42 -2.52 2.81 -1.19
CA CYS A 42 -1.91 3.67 -0.18
C CYS A 42 -2.66 5.01 -0.05
N TYR A 43 -2.94 5.66 -1.16
CA TYR A 43 -3.69 6.92 -1.19
C TYR A 43 -5.12 6.80 -0.61
N LEU A 44 -5.85 5.74 -0.95
CA LEU A 44 -7.22 5.53 -0.49
C LEU A 44 -7.31 5.11 1.00
N THR A 45 -6.28 4.47 1.52
CA THR A 45 -6.25 3.91 2.88
C THR A 45 -5.52 4.80 3.89
N GLY A 46 -4.57 5.61 3.44
CA GLY A 46 -3.65 6.34 4.32
C GLY A 46 -2.65 5.44 5.05
N PHE A 47 -2.52 4.17 4.62
CA PHE A 47 -1.54 3.25 5.20
C PHE A 47 -0.13 3.64 4.78
N ARG A 48 0.85 3.40 5.66
CA ARG A 48 2.25 3.71 5.35
C ARG A 48 2.79 2.71 4.33
N ALA A 49 3.78 3.11 3.54
CA ALA A 49 4.44 2.20 2.61
C ALA A 49 4.99 0.92 3.29
N ALA A 50 5.45 1.02 4.55
CA ALA A 50 5.90 -0.13 5.33
C ALA A 50 4.77 -1.09 5.76
N GLU A 51 3.52 -0.63 5.74
CA GLU A 51 2.32 -1.43 6.01
C GLU A 51 1.75 -2.02 4.69
N VAL A 52 1.91 -1.30 3.58
CA VAL A 52 1.38 -1.68 2.25
C VAL A 52 2.26 -2.72 1.55
N ARG A 53 3.60 -2.58 1.58
CA ARG A 53 4.51 -3.53 0.90
C ARG A 53 4.34 -4.98 1.40
N PRO A 54 4.28 -5.25 2.71
CA PRO A 54 4.03 -6.59 3.24
C PRO A 54 2.54 -6.90 3.41
N TYR A 55 1.64 -6.21 2.71
CA TYR A 55 0.20 -6.35 2.98
C TYR A 55 -0.29 -7.76 2.63
N HIS A 56 -0.63 -8.52 3.67
CA HIS A 56 -1.14 -9.89 3.57
C HIS A 56 -2.63 -9.88 3.21
N MET A 57 -3.08 -10.76 2.31
CA MET A 57 -4.49 -10.81 1.89
C MET A 57 -5.45 -11.16 3.02
N GLY A 58 -4.99 -11.81 4.09
CA GLY A 58 -5.77 -12.02 5.32
C GLY A 58 -6.19 -10.73 6.05
N GLY A 59 -5.63 -9.57 5.68
CA GLY A 59 -6.11 -8.26 6.16
C GLY A 59 -7.37 -7.76 5.44
N LEU A 60 -7.82 -8.42 4.37
CA LEU A 60 -9.06 -8.09 3.69
C LEU A 60 -10.21 -8.74 4.47
N THR A 61 -11.08 -7.92 5.06
CA THR A 61 -12.22 -8.36 5.87
C THR A 61 -13.53 -7.93 5.21
N ASP A 62 -14.66 -8.40 5.73
CA ASP A 62 -15.98 -8.01 5.23
C ASP A 62 -16.25 -6.51 5.38
N GLU A 63 -15.78 -5.92 6.48
CA GLU A 63 -15.92 -4.50 6.80
C GLU A 63 -14.99 -3.60 5.97
N GLY A 64 -13.80 -4.10 5.62
CA GLY A 64 -12.78 -3.26 5.00
C GLY A 64 -11.41 -3.89 4.84
N VAL A 65 -10.41 -3.01 4.84
CA VAL A 65 -9.00 -3.33 4.74
C VAL A 65 -8.36 -3.04 6.10
N LYS A 66 -7.79 -4.07 6.73
CA LYS A 66 -7.24 -4.01 8.09
C LYS A 66 -5.72 -4.19 8.04
N VAL A 67 -4.98 -3.36 8.78
CA VAL A 67 -3.52 -3.51 8.91
C VAL A 67 -3.06 -3.29 10.35
N ILE A 68 -2.11 -4.13 10.77
CA ILE A 68 -1.40 -3.95 12.03
C ILE A 68 -0.35 -2.85 11.82
N VAL A 69 -0.35 -1.86 12.71
CA VAL A 69 0.55 -0.71 12.57
C VAL A 69 2.01 -1.16 12.71
N ALA A 70 2.82 -0.89 11.68
CA ALA A 70 4.21 -1.36 11.62
C ALA A 70 5.15 -0.69 12.64
N LYS A 71 4.84 0.54 13.08
CA LYS A 71 5.64 1.29 14.06
C LYS A 71 4.88 1.34 15.38
N ARG A 72 5.46 0.77 16.45
CA ARG A 72 4.98 0.88 17.83
C ARG A 72 6.05 1.45 18.74
N LYS A 73 5.66 2.11 19.84
CA LYS A 73 6.59 2.35 20.94
C LYS A 73 6.79 1.03 21.70
N LYS A 74 7.99 0.84 22.27
CA LYS A 74 8.31 -0.34 23.06
C LYS A 74 7.37 -0.39 24.28
N GLY A 75 6.63 -1.47 24.44
CA GLY A 75 5.66 -1.67 25.54
C GLY A 75 4.20 -1.36 25.19
N GLU A 76 3.91 -0.76 24.04
CA GLU A 76 2.52 -0.51 23.62
C GLU A 76 1.89 -1.73 22.92
N ALA A 77 0.57 -1.88 23.13
CA ALA A 77 -0.26 -2.86 22.46
C ALA A 77 -0.28 -2.64 20.94
N GLN A 78 -0.46 -3.73 20.18
CA GLN A 78 -0.58 -3.64 18.73
C GLN A 78 -1.82 -2.83 18.36
N THR A 79 -1.61 -1.69 17.71
CA THR A 79 -2.71 -0.91 17.15
C THR A 79 -3.09 -1.45 15.79
N VAL A 80 -4.39 -1.49 15.52
CA VAL A 80 -4.92 -1.90 14.23
C VAL A 80 -5.64 -0.74 13.57
N LYS A 81 -5.39 -0.52 12.29
CA LYS A 81 -6.14 0.41 11.44
C LYS A 81 -7.14 -0.37 10.61
N LEU A 82 -8.37 0.11 10.57
CA LEU A 82 -9.39 -0.35 9.64
C LEU A 82 -9.75 0.78 8.68
N ARG A 83 -9.74 0.49 7.39
CA ARG A 83 -10.33 1.35 6.37
C ARG A 83 -11.54 0.65 5.78
N HIS A 84 -12.73 1.21 6.02
CA HIS A 84 -13.95 0.67 5.45
C HIS A 84 -13.93 0.67 3.93
N TRP A 85 -14.67 -0.29 3.36
CA TRP A 85 -14.82 -0.39 1.92
C TRP A 85 -15.43 0.86 1.31
N SER A 86 -14.84 1.30 0.21
CA SER A 86 -15.48 2.19 -0.76
C SER A 86 -15.47 1.49 -2.13
N PRO A 87 -16.34 1.88 -3.07
CA PRO A 87 -16.33 1.31 -4.42
C PRO A 87 -14.94 1.40 -5.08
N ARG A 88 -14.24 2.53 -4.88
CA ARG A 88 -12.89 2.75 -5.40
C ARG A 88 -11.87 1.79 -4.78
N LEU A 89 -11.93 1.59 -3.45
CA LEU A 89 -11.01 0.69 -2.76
C LEU A 89 -11.24 -0.77 -3.17
N ARG A 90 -12.50 -1.20 -3.30
CA ARG A 90 -12.84 -2.53 -3.83
C ARG A 90 -12.26 -2.72 -5.23
N ALA A 91 -12.47 -1.78 -6.13
CA ALA A 91 -11.95 -1.86 -7.49
C ALA A 91 -10.42 -1.96 -7.55
N VAL A 92 -9.70 -1.22 -6.70
CA VAL A 92 -8.24 -1.29 -6.60
C VAL A 92 -7.77 -2.64 -6.06
N VAL A 93 -8.42 -3.17 -5.01
CA VAL A 93 -8.10 -4.49 -4.45
C VAL A 93 -8.36 -5.61 -5.45
N GLU A 94 -9.48 -5.57 -6.16
CA GLU A 94 -9.79 -6.58 -7.18
C GLU A 94 -8.80 -6.54 -8.34
N ARG A 95 -8.39 -5.34 -8.80
CA ARG A 95 -7.31 -5.24 -9.80
C ARG A 95 -5.98 -5.76 -9.31
N ALA A 96 -5.67 -5.61 -8.01
CA ALA A 96 -4.45 -6.17 -7.44
C ALA A 96 -4.46 -7.71 -7.46
N LYS A 97 -5.63 -8.34 -7.45
CA LYS A 97 -5.81 -9.81 -7.45
C LYS A 97 -5.83 -10.42 -8.85
N ARG A 98 -6.34 -9.70 -9.84
CA ARG A 98 -6.49 -10.18 -11.22
C ARG A 98 -5.16 -10.33 -11.95
N ASP A 99 -5.12 -11.25 -12.90
CA ASP A 99 -4.07 -11.44 -13.90
C ASP A 99 -2.65 -11.46 -13.32
N ARG A 100 -2.51 -12.07 -12.14
CA ARG A 100 -1.20 -12.29 -11.50
C ARG A 100 -0.48 -13.43 -12.20
N GLN A 101 0.77 -13.21 -12.59
CA GLN A 101 1.67 -14.26 -13.10
C GLN A 101 2.13 -15.24 -12.01
N THR A 102 1.89 -14.96 -10.74
CA THR A 102 2.39 -15.79 -9.63
C THR A 102 1.41 -15.78 -8.47
N ASN A 103 1.21 -16.95 -7.85
CA ASN A 103 0.45 -17.09 -6.61
C ASN A 103 1.20 -16.44 -5.46
N SER A 104 0.48 -15.75 -4.58
CA SER A 104 1.06 -15.10 -3.41
C SER A 104 0.02 -14.90 -2.33
N LEU A 105 0.48 -14.91 -1.08
CA LEU A 105 -0.28 -14.49 0.09
C LEU A 105 -0.36 -12.95 0.23
N PHE A 106 0.53 -12.22 -0.45
CA PHE A 106 0.58 -10.77 -0.42
C PHE A 106 -0.32 -10.17 -1.49
N LEU A 107 -0.95 -9.03 -1.18
CA LEU A 107 -1.80 -8.30 -2.12
C LEU A 107 -0.97 -7.68 -3.26
N PHE A 108 0.28 -7.29 -2.97
CA PHE A 108 1.22 -6.67 -3.91
C PHE A 108 2.53 -7.46 -3.99
N PRO A 109 2.54 -8.63 -4.66
CA PRO A 109 3.73 -9.46 -4.75
C PRO A 109 4.70 -8.97 -5.82
N ASN A 110 5.98 -9.27 -5.63
CA ASN A 110 7.00 -9.23 -6.66
C ASN A 110 6.91 -10.45 -7.59
N ARG A 111 7.80 -10.55 -8.58
CA ARG A 111 7.84 -11.64 -9.57
C ARG A 111 8.04 -13.05 -8.98
N LYS A 112 8.49 -13.15 -7.72
CA LYS A 112 8.66 -14.42 -7.00
C LYS A 112 7.49 -14.72 -6.05
N GLY A 113 6.42 -13.94 -6.10
CA GLY A 113 5.29 -14.08 -5.17
C GLY A 113 5.57 -13.55 -3.75
N GLN A 114 6.70 -12.86 -3.53
CA GLN A 114 7.11 -12.36 -2.21
C GLN A 114 6.75 -10.89 -2.03
N MET A 115 6.75 -10.40 -0.80
CA MET A 115 6.58 -8.97 -0.52
C MET A 115 7.75 -8.15 -1.07
N TYR A 116 7.48 -6.88 -1.40
CA TYR A 116 8.53 -5.92 -1.76
C TYR A 116 9.36 -5.49 -0.53
N SER A 117 10.68 -5.44 -0.71
CA SER A 117 11.57 -4.85 0.28
C SER A 117 11.50 -3.31 0.23
N LYS A 118 12.20 -2.60 1.12
CA LYS A 118 12.35 -1.14 0.99
C LYS A 118 13.12 -0.75 -0.28
N SER A 119 14.02 -1.63 -0.73
CA SER A 119 14.98 -1.38 -1.81
C SER A 119 14.55 -1.98 -3.16
N GLY A 120 13.35 -2.56 -3.23
CA GLY A 120 12.93 -3.45 -4.33
C GLY A 120 12.84 -4.89 -3.86
#